data_AF-A0A7K2PN54-F1
#
_entry.id   AF-A0A7K2PN54-F1
#
_cell.length_a   1.000
_cell.length_b   1.000
_cell.length_c   1.000
_cell.angle_alpha   90.00
_cell.angle_beta   90.00
_cell.angle_gamma   90.00
#
_symmetry.space_group_name_H-M   'P 1'
#
loop_
_entity.id
_entity.type
_entity.pdbx_description
1 polymer ?
#
loop_
_entity_poly.entity_id
_entity_poly.type
_entity_poly.pdbx_seq_one_letter_code
_entity_poly.pdbx_strand_id
1 'polypeptide(L)'
;MSRGRLRILSAIGIGCYALAAIVGFFLLADHQGYGLLVPLWIAHGVLLALLLTKLCADETGVTAALLVVGASLVAVYIADLARDDLTLERRGERITATVVRDWPAPDRGREADTYDYALARRDGTRLPGPALRAGSGSFAVGQSVTVLADPEGVLRPRIPGDAHATGHVLGVGAFALMALGVVAATTRRGAVVARRREERARVADQEHTLREALRTASADDHGVIEVHPAHYPDVSHRRAAGIAGELGLAPADEPGSWRFRR
;
A
#
# COMPACT_ATOMS: atom_id res chain seq x y z
N MET A 1 -2.73 -26.26 -11.20
CA MET A 1 -3.37 -25.13 -10.46
C MET A 1 -3.71 -24.01 -11.44
N SER A 2 -4.89 -23.40 -11.35
CA SER A 2 -5.24 -22.26 -12.22
C SER A 2 -4.38 -21.04 -11.88
N ARG A 3 -3.97 -20.26 -12.90
CA ARG A 3 -3.17 -19.02 -12.72
C ARG A 3 -3.80 -18.04 -11.73
N GLY A 4 -5.14 -18.04 -11.62
CA GLY A 4 -5.89 -17.24 -10.63
C GLY A 4 -5.65 -17.66 -9.18
N ARG A 5 -5.64 -18.97 -8.87
CA ARG A 5 -5.37 -19.46 -7.50
C ARG A 5 -3.95 -19.12 -7.05
N LEU A 6 -2.97 -19.21 -7.94
CA LEU A 6 -1.58 -18.87 -7.62
C LEU A 6 -1.44 -17.39 -7.23
N ARG A 7 -2.14 -16.48 -7.91
CA ARG A 7 -2.11 -15.05 -7.59
C ARG A 7 -2.77 -14.71 -6.25
N ILE A 8 -3.87 -15.37 -5.92
CA ILE A 8 -4.55 -15.18 -4.62
C ILE A 8 -3.64 -15.64 -3.48
N LEU A 9 -3.02 -16.82 -3.63
CA LEU A 9 -2.06 -17.33 -2.64
C LEU A 9 -0.84 -16.40 -2.50
N SER A 10 -0.30 -15.88 -3.61
CA SER A 10 0.77 -14.88 -3.57
C SER A 10 0.35 -13.59 -2.86
N ALA A 11 -0.86 -13.09 -3.11
CA ALA A 11 -1.38 -11.89 -2.46
C ALA A 11 -1.53 -12.08 -0.94
N ILE A 12 -2.04 -13.24 -0.51
CA ILE A 12 -2.12 -13.61 0.91
C ILE A 12 -0.71 -13.67 1.50
N GLY A 13 0.24 -14.32 0.82
CA GLY A 13 1.63 -14.40 1.26
C GLY A 13 2.29 -13.02 1.42
N ILE A 14 2.07 -12.11 0.47
CA ILE A 14 2.58 -10.73 0.52
C ILE A 14 1.93 -9.96 1.69
N GLY A 15 0.62 -10.10 1.89
CA GLY A 15 -0.08 -9.47 3.01
C GLY A 15 0.42 -9.98 4.37
N CYS A 16 0.55 -11.29 4.54
CA CYS A 16 1.12 -11.90 5.74
C CYS A 16 2.57 -11.44 5.98
N TYR A 17 3.37 -11.35 4.93
CA TYR A 17 4.73 -10.82 5.01
C TYR A 17 4.75 -9.37 5.48
N ALA A 18 3.90 -8.50 4.93
CA ALA A 18 3.85 -7.10 5.34
C ALA A 18 3.48 -6.95 6.82
N LEU A 19 2.49 -7.72 7.30
CA LEU A 19 2.13 -7.74 8.72
C LEU A 19 3.28 -8.25 9.61
N ALA A 20 3.93 -9.35 9.21
CA ALA A 20 5.07 -9.89 9.94
C ALA A 20 6.23 -8.91 10.00
N ALA A 21 6.48 -8.16 8.91
CA ALA A 21 7.49 -7.12 8.88
C ALA A 21 7.14 -5.97 9.84
N ILE A 22 5.90 -5.46 9.82
CA ILE A 22 5.45 -4.41 10.76
C ILE A 22 5.70 -4.84 12.22
N VAL A 23 5.26 -6.05 12.58
CA VAL A 23 5.48 -6.60 13.93
C VAL A 23 6.97 -6.76 14.23
N GLY A 24 7.74 -7.31 13.29
CA GLY A 24 9.19 -7.52 13.46
C GLY A 24 9.97 -6.22 13.66
N PHE A 25 9.69 -5.19 12.85
CA PHE A 25 10.29 -3.87 12.99
C PHE A 25 9.93 -3.20 14.32
N PHE A 26 8.67 -3.30 14.74
CA PHE A 26 8.24 -2.78 16.04
C PHE A 26 8.97 -3.45 17.21
N LEU A 27 9.22 -4.76 17.13
CA LEU A 27 9.98 -5.47 18.17
C LEU A 27 11.48 -5.16 18.13
N LEU A 28 12.03 -4.80 16.98
CA LEU A 28 13.46 -4.48 16.83
C LEU A 28 13.81 -3.03 17.15
N ALA A 29 12.83 -2.11 17.10
CA ALA A 29 13.04 -0.68 17.22
C ALA A 29 13.81 -0.29 18.49
N ASP A 30 13.55 -0.96 19.60
CA ASP A 30 14.11 -0.64 20.93
C ASP A 30 15.49 -1.27 21.20
N HIS A 31 15.94 -2.22 20.38
CA HIS A 31 17.10 -3.08 20.69
C HIS A 31 18.25 -2.95 19.71
N GLN A 32 17.99 -2.43 18.52
CA GLN A 32 18.96 -2.37 17.43
C GLN A 32 19.16 -0.93 17.00
N GLY A 33 20.41 -0.47 16.95
CA GLY A 33 20.73 0.87 16.47
C GLY A 33 20.33 1.06 14.99
N TYR A 34 20.26 2.33 14.57
CA TYR A 34 19.89 2.71 13.20
C TYR A 34 20.70 2.00 12.09
N GLY A 35 21.92 1.57 12.40
CA GLY A 35 22.79 0.83 11.48
C GLY A 35 22.20 -0.50 10.97
N LEU A 36 21.34 -1.19 11.74
CA LEU A 36 20.65 -2.40 11.29
C LEU A 36 19.24 -2.10 10.75
N LEU A 37 18.52 -1.18 11.39
CA LEU A 37 17.13 -0.86 11.03
C LEU A 37 17.03 -0.27 9.62
N VAL A 38 17.93 0.64 9.23
CA VAL A 38 17.89 1.28 7.91
C VAL A 38 18.08 0.26 6.78
N PRO A 39 19.11 -0.60 6.77
CA PRO A 39 19.24 -1.66 5.77
C PRO A 39 18.04 -2.61 5.71
N LEU A 40 17.45 -2.94 6.87
CA LEU A 40 16.29 -3.84 6.93
C LEU A 40 15.06 -3.19 6.29
N TRP A 41 14.80 -1.89 6.52
CA TRP A 41 13.74 -1.14 5.85
C TRP A 41 13.95 -1.06 4.34
N ILE A 42 15.20 -0.86 3.89
CA ILE A 42 15.55 -0.87 2.47
C ILE A 42 15.26 -2.26 1.86
N ALA A 43 15.71 -3.33 2.52
CA ALA A 43 15.47 -4.70 2.07
C ALA A 43 13.96 -5.01 2.02
N HIS A 44 13.20 -4.56 3.02
CA HIS A 44 11.74 -4.70 3.05
C HIS A 44 11.08 -4.01 1.85
N GLY A 45 11.47 -2.77 1.54
CA GLY A 45 10.96 -2.03 0.40
C GLY A 45 11.31 -2.65 -0.94
N VAL A 46 12.57 -3.08 -1.12
CA VAL A 46 13.02 -3.79 -2.33
C VAL A 46 12.23 -5.09 -2.53
N LEU A 47 12.05 -5.88 -1.47
CA LEU A 47 11.29 -7.13 -1.56
C LEU A 47 9.83 -6.88 -1.94
N LEU A 48 9.17 -5.88 -1.35
CA LEU A 48 7.81 -5.49 -1.72
C LEU A 48 7.72 -5.03 -3.18
N ALA A 49 8.69 -4.22 -3.64
CA ALA A 49 8.74 -3.77 -5.02
C ALA A 49 8.82 -4.97 -5.98
N LEU A 50 9.70 -5.94 -5.71
CA LEU A 50 9.84 -7.16 -6.52
C LEU A 50 8.56 -8.02 -6.51
N LEU A 51 7.96 -8.22 -5.33
CA LEU A 51 6.76 -9.06 -5.19
C LEU A 51 5.54 -8.43 -5.87
N LEU A 52 5.34 -7.12 -5.70
CA LEU A 52 4.18 -6.40 -6.24
C LEU A 52 4.31 -6.11 -7.73
N THR A 53 5.51 -5.83 -8.25
CA THR A 53 5.73 -5.73 -9.71
C THR A 53 5.47 -7.06 -10.40
N LYS A 54 5.92 -8.18 -9.81
CA LYS A 54 5.60 -9.53 -10.31
C LYS A 54 4.10 -9.82 -10.29
N LEU A 55 3.35 -9.23 -9.35
CA LEU A 55 1.91 -9.39 -9.23
C LEU A 55 1.12 -8.52 -10.23
N CYS A 56 1.55 -7.27 -10.46
CA CYS A 56 0.87 -6.31 -11.34
C CYS A 56 1.21 -6.47 -12.82
N ALA A 57 2.38 -7.00 -13.16
CA ALA A 57 2.91 -7.09 -14.53
C ALA A 57 3.07 -5.73 -15.26
N ASP A 58 3.06 -4.61 -14.51
CA ASP A 58 3.16 -3.21 -15.00
C ASP A 58 3.92 -2.33 -13.99
N GLU A 59 4.26 -1.08 -14.39
CA GLU A 59 4.99 -0.05 -13.62
C GLU A 59 4.34 0.34 -12.27
N THR A 60 3.05 0.07 -12.11
CA THR A 60 2.29 0.40 -10.89
C THR A 60 2.72 -0.38 -9.64
N GLY A 61 3.49 -1.46 -9.79
CA GLY A 61 3.98 -2.27 -8.67
C GLY A 61 4.91 -1.52 -7.73
N VAL A 62 5.74 -0.60 -8.25
CA VAL A 62 6.67 0.19 -7.43
C VAL A 62 5.93 1.21 -6.59
N THR A 63 4.97 1.93 -7.17
CA THR A 63 4.13 2.88 -6.43
C THR A 63 3.36 2.19 -5.31
N ALA A 64 2.81 1.00 -5.57
CA ALA A 64 2.14 0.21 -4.55
C ALA A 64 3.08 -0.22 -3.42
N ALA A 65 4.30 -0.63 -3.74
CA ALA A 65 5.31 -0.96 -2.74
C ALA A 65 5.65 0.24 -1.85
N LEU A 66 5.85 1.43 -2.43
CA LEU A 66 6.09 2.65 -1.68
C LEU A 66 4.95 2.98 -0.72
N LEU A 67 3.69 2.83 -1.14
CA LEU A 67 2.54 3.03 -0.26
C LEU A 67 2.50 2.02 0.89
N VAL A 68 2.81 0.75 0.63
CA VAL A 68 2.86 -0.28 1.68
C VAL A 68 4.00 -0.01 2.66
N VAL A 69 5.19 0.38 2.17
CA VAL A 69 6.32 0.75 3.04
C VAL A 69 5.98 1.97 3.89
N GLY A 70 5.41 3.01 3.29
CA GLY A 70 4.98 4.21 4.02
C GLY A 70 3.94 3.91 5.09
N ALA A 71 2.91 3.14 4.75
CA ALA A 71 1.91 2.68 5.72
C ALA A 71 2.54 1.84 6.85
N SER A 72 3.49 0.96 6.52
CA SER A 72 4.20 0.14 7.50
C SER A 72 5.05 0.99 8.44
N LEU A 73 5.77 1.99 7.92
CA LEU A 73 6.59 2.91 8.71
C LEU A 73 5.73 3.70 9.69
N VAL A 74 4.60 4.25 9.20
CA VAL A 74 3.66 4.98 10.05
C VAL A 74 3.01 4.06 11.09
N ALA A 75 2.67 2.82 10.73
CA ALA A 75 2.14 1.84 11.67
C ALA A 75 3.11 1.53 12.80
N VAL A 76 4.40 1.30 12.49
CA VAL A 76 5.45 1.05 13.49
C VAL A 76 5.63 2.26 14.39
N TYR A 77 5.70 3.46 13.82
CA TYR A 77 5.82 4.71 14.58
C TYR A 77 4.64 4.91 15.55
N ILE A 78 3.41 4.71 15.10
CA ILE A 78 2.24 4.85 15.96
C ILE A 78 2.18 3.73 17.02
N ALA A 79 2.63 2.51 16.69
CA ALA A 79 2.69 1.41 17.65
C ALA A 79 3.67 1.71 18.79
N ASP A 80 4.78 2.37 18.48
CA ASP A 80 5.76 2.83 19.47
C ASP A 80 5.14 3.85 20.42
N LEU A 81 4.46 4.87 19.89
CA LEU A 81 3.70 5.83 20.70
C LEU A 81 2.63 5.16 21.57
N ALA A 82 1.92 4.16 21.01
CA ALA A 82 0.92 3.41 21.76
C ALA A 82 1.56 2.59 22.90
N ARG A 83 2.73 2.00 22.68
CA ARG A 83 3.49 1.28 23.72
C ARG A 83 3.88 2.22 24.86
N ASP A 84 4.39 3.41 24.54
CA ASP A 84 4.76 4.42 25.53
C ASP A 84 3.54 4.85 26.36
N ASP A 85 2.43 5.19 25.70
CA ASP A 85 1.19 5.58 26.36
C ASP A 85 0.65 4.46 27.27
N LEU A 86 0.60 3.21 26.78
CA LEU A 86 0.17 2.05 27.57
C LEU A 86 1.10 1.77 28.76
N THR A 87 2.40 1.96 28.57
CA THR A 87 3.39 1.75 29.63
C THR A 87 3.19 2.80 30.72
N LEU A 88 3.00 4.06 30.33
CA LEU A 88 2.72 5.16 31.24
C LEU A 88 1.36 4.99 31.94
N GLU A 89 0.31 4.52 31.27
CA GLU A 89 -0.98 4.18 31.89
C GLU A 89 -0.84 3.06 32.93
N ARG A 90 0.02 2.08 32.69
CA ARG A 90 0.19 0.89 33.55
C ARG A 90 1.08 1.12 34.76
N ARG A 91 2.20 1.85 34.60
CA ARG A 91 3.23 2.03 35.65
C ARG A 91 3.42 3.47 36.09
N GLY A 92 2.86 4.43 35.36
CA GLY A 92 3.03 5.84 35.65
C GLY A 92 2.38 6.24 36.97
N GLU A 93 3.04 7.12 37.69
CA GLU A 93 2.57 7.67 38.95
C GLU A 93 1.89 9.01 38.71
N ARG A 94 0.74 9.25 39.35
CA ARG A 94 0.07 10.55 39.30
C ARG A 94 0.75 11.50 40.27
N ILE A 95 1.37 12.53 39.73
CA ILE A 95 2.14 13.51 40.48
C ILE A 95 1.60 14.91 40.17
N THR A 96 1.31 15.68 41.21
CA THR A 96 1.08 17.12 41.07
C THR A 96 2.43 17.82 41.01
N ALA A 97 2.73 18.43 39.87
CA ALA A 97 3.99 19.12 39.62
C ALA A 97 3.74 20.55 39.17
N THR A 98 4.66 21.45 39.50
CA THR A 98 4.60 22.85 39.12
C THR A 98 5.44 23.08 37.88
N VAL A 99 4.90 23.81 36.91
CA VAL A 99 5.64 24.25 35.72
C VAL A 99 6.67 25.28 36.16
N VAL A 100 7.96 24.95 36.02
CA VAL A 100 9.05 25.86 36.44
C VAL A 100 9.66 26.62 35.28
N ARG A 101 9.51 26.10 34.06
CA ARG A 101 10.04 26.71 32.84
C ARG A 101 9.32 26.17 31.63
N ASP A 102 9.14 27.03 30.64
CA ASP A 102 8.70 26.69 29.29
C ASP A 102 9.75 27.13 28.27
N TRP A 103 9.79 26.45 27.12
CA TRP A 103 10.56 26.87 25.97
C TRP A 103 9.93 26.33 24.68
N PRO A 104 10.14 26.99 23.53
CA PRO A 104 9.66 26.50 22.25
C PRO A 104 10.27 25.12 21.92
N ALA A 105 9.44 24.18 21.47
CA ALA A 105 9.90 22.87 21.04
C ALA A 105 10.78 23.01 19.77
N PRO A 106 11.94 22.35 19.70
CA PRO A 106 12.90 22.53 18.60
C PRO A 106 12.42 21.98 17.23
N ASP A 107 11.37 21.15 17.19
CA ASP A 107 11.22 20.15 16.11
C ASP A 107 10.00 20.34 15.18
N ARG A 108 9.26 21.46 15.22
CA ARG A 108 8.19 21.74 14.24
C ARG A 108 8.25 23.17 13.72
N GLY A 109 8.47 23.30 12.41
CA GLY A 109 8.42 24.58 11.72
C GLY A 109 7.07 25.28 11.92
N ARG A 110 7.14 26.57 12.25
CA ARG A 110 6.19 27.70 12.13
C ARG A 110 4.67 27.54 12.35
N GLU A 111 4.11 26.35 12.51
CA GLU A 111 2.66 26.12 12.39
C GLU A 111 1.99 25.61 13.68
N ALA A 112 2.73 25.40 14.76
CA ALA A 112 2.13 25.17 16.08
C ALA A 112 3.06 25.72 17.18
N ASP A 113 2.54 26.65 17.99
CA ASP A 113 3.09 27.13 19.26
C ASP A 113 3.20 25.95 20.26
N THR A 114 4.11 25.02 19.97
CA THR A 114 4.33 23.82 20.77
C THR A 114 5.45 24.13 21.74
N TYR A 115 5.12 24.13 23.03
CA TYR A 115 6.08 24.39 24.10
C TYR A 115 6.42 23.09 24.83
N ASP A 116 7.69 22.98 25.23
CA ASP A 116 8.16 21.99 26.18
C ASP A 116 8.22 22.63 27.58
N TYR A 117 7.75 21.90 28.58
CA TYR A 117 7.59 22.36 29.95
C TYR A 117 8.45 21.53 30.90
N ALA A 118 9.34 22.18 31.65
CA ALA A 118 9.99 21.56 32.79
C ALA A 118 9.06 21.58 33.98
N LEU A 119 8.96 20.44 34.66
CA LEU A 119 8.14 20.25 35.84
C LEU A 119 9.02 20.05 37.08
N ALA A 120 8.60 20.59 38.21
CA ALA A 120 9.16 20.31 39.52
C ALA A 120 8.09 19.77 40.47
N ARG A 121 8.46 18.82 41.32
CA ARG A 121 7.62 18.34 42.41
C ARG A 121 7.45 19.43 43.48
N ARG A 122 6.52 19.22 44.40
CA ARG A 122 6.22 20.15 45.51
C ARG A 122 7.42 20.41 46.42
N ASP A 123 8.35 19.47 46.50
CA ASP A 123 9.61 19.58 47.24
C ASP A 123 10.70 20.38 46.48
N GLY A 124 10.38 20.90 45.28
CA GLY A 124 11.30 21.66 44.43
C GLY A 124 12.22 20.78 43.57
N THR A 125 12.17 19.46 43.71
CA THR A 125 12.97 18.55 42.88
C THR A 125 12.44 18.52 41.46
N ARG A 126 13.35 18.48 40.48
CA ARG A 126 12.96 18.37 39.07
C ARG A 126 12.36 16.99 38.82
N LEU A 127 11.25 16.94 38.08
CA LEU A 127 10.67 15.68 37.65
C LEU A 127 11.64 14.96 36.69
N PRO A 128 11.98 13.69 36.93
CA PRO A 128 12.92 12.96 36.08
C PRO A 128 12.31 12.70 34.69
N GLY A 129 13.19 12.65 33.69
CA GLY A 129 12.83 12.34 32.30
C GLY A 129 12.63 13.55 31.38
N PRO A 130 12.06 13.31 30.19
CA PRO A 130 11.83 14.35 29.19
C PRO A 130 10.85 15.43 29.67
N ALA A 131 10.89 16.61 29.04
CA ALA A 131 9.96 17.69 29.35
C ALA A 131 8.51 17.34 28.96
N LEU A 132 7.53 17.78 29.77
CA LEU A 132 6.11 17.67 29.43
C LEU A 132 5.83 18.44 28.14
N ARG A 133 4.99 17.88 27.28
CA ARG A 133 4.44 18.57 26.12
C ARG A 133 2.93 18.51 26.20
N ALA A 134 2.29 19.68 26.12
CA ALA A 134 0.83 19.77 26.17
C ALA A 134 0.23 19.17 24.88
N GLY A 135 -0.79 18.32 25.01
CA GLY A 135 -1.57 17.82 23.87
C GLY A 135 -2.49 18.89 23.29
N SER A 136 -2.97 19.80 24.14
CA SER A 136 -3.70 21.01 23.75
C SER A 136 -3.51 22.12 24.78
N GLY A 137 -3.55 23.37 24.33
CA GLY A 137 -3.38 24.55 25.18
C GLY A 137 -1.94 24.81 25.62
N SER A 138 -1.77 25.77 26.52
CA SER A 138 -0.49 26.17 27.11
C SER A 138 -0.58 26.23 28.62
N PHE A 139 0.55 26.00 29.29
CA PHE A 139 0.67 26.15 30.74
C PHE A 139 1.47 27.40 31.08
N ALA A 140 1.04 28.09 32.14
CA ALA A 140 1.80 29.20 32.70
C ALA A 140 2.89 28.68 33.65
N VAL A 141 4.04 29.35 33.68
CA VAL A 141 5.05 29.10 34.72
C VAL A 141 4.47 29.42 36.09
N GLY A 142 4.69 28.55 37.07
CA GLY A 142 4.09 28.57 38.41
C GLY A 142 2.76 27.83 38.51
N GLN A 143 2.16 27.41 37.39
CA GLN A 143 0.94 26.62 37.40
C GLN A 143 1.21 25.20 37.92
N SER A 144 0.36 24.72 38.82
CA SER A 144 0.36 23.33 39.27
C SER A 144 -0.50 22.48 38.33
N VAL A 145 0.08 21.40 37.82
CA VAL A 145 -0.56 20.47 36.88
C VAL A 145 -0.41 19.06 37.41
N THR A 146 -1.46 18.26 37.31
CA THR A 146 -1.38 16.83 37.63
C THR A 146 -0.97 16.08 36.37
N VAL A 147 0.15 15.36 36.46
CA VAL A 147 0.71 14.58 35.35
C VAL A 147 0.88 13.12 35.75
N LEU A 148 0.84 12.25 34.76
CA LEU A 148 1.29 10.87 34.85
C LEU A 148 2.77 10.86 34.47
N ALA A 149 3.63 10.50 35.41
CA ALA A 149 5.07 10.51 35.25
C ALA A 149 5.63 9.08 35.39
N ASP A 150 6.61 8.75 34.57
CA ASP A 150 7.30 7.48 34.67
C ASP A 150 8.28 7.49 35.86
N PRO A 151 8.17 6.58 36.84
CA PRO A 151 9.08 6.54 37.98
C PRO A 151 10.54 6.31 37.58
N GLU A 152 10.78 5.64 36.45
CA GLU A 152 12.13 5.43 35.90
C GLU A 152 12.67 6.66 35.15
N GLY A 153 11.81 7.65 34.86
CA GLY A 153 12.17 8.85 34.11
C GLY A 153 12.56 8.60 32.66
N VAL A 154 12.18 7.46 32.09
CA VAL A 154 12.47 7.14 30.69
C VAL A 154 11.42 7.77 29.78
N LEU A 155 10.14 7.60 30.14
CA LEU A 155 9.03 8.10 29.33
C LEU A 155 8.70 9.56 29.62
N ARG A 156 8.22 10.26 28.59
CA ARG A 156 7.77 11.64 28.70
C ARG A 156 6.50 11.72 29.59
N PRO A 157 6.44 12.62 30.58
CA PRO A 157 5.24 12.81 31.39
C PRO A 157 4.07 13.33 30.54
N ARG A 158 2.84 12.92 30.88
CA ARG A 158 1.59 13.25 30.14
C ARG A 158 0.49 13.67 31.10
N ILE A 159 -0.50 14.41 30.63
CA ILE A 159 -1.68 14.76 31.43
C ILE A 159 -2.65 13.56 31.44
N PRO A 160 -3.27 13.23 32.58
CA PRO A 160 -4.32 12.22 32.63
C PRO A 160 -5.45 12.56 31.64
N GLY A 161 -5.77 11.64 30.73
CA GLY A 161 -6.73 11.86 29.64
C GLY A 161 -6.08 12.08 28.26
N ASP A 162 -4.89 12.67 28.22
CA ASP A 162 -4.09 12.80 26.98
C ASP A 162 -3.27 11.54 26.67
N ALA A 163 -3.09 10.67 27.66
CA ALA A 163 -2.33 9.41 27.56
C ALA A 163 -3.15 8.22 27.04
N HIS A 164 -4.28 8.46 26.36
CA HIS A 164 -5.16 7.38 25.95
C HIS A 164 -4.66 6.67 24.68
N ALA A 165 -4.19 5.43 24.86
CA ALA A 165 -3.61 4.62 23.78
C ALA A 165 -4.60 4.25 22.67
N THR A 166 -5.92 4.35 22.91
CA THR A 166 -6.98 3.93 21.97
C THR A 166 -6.82 4.56 20.58
N GLY A 167 -6.50 5.87 20.52
CA GLY A 167 -6.31 6.57 19.25
C GLY A 167 -5.12 6.03 18.46
N HIS A 168 -4.00 5.79 19.13
CA HIS A 168 -2.80 5.23 18.51
C HIS A 168 -3.03 3.77 18.09
N VAL A 169 -3.64 2.92 18.92
CA VAL A 169 -3.94 1.51 18.59
C VAL A 169 -4.84 1.40 17.35
N LEU A 170 -5.89 2.23 17.26
CA LEU A 170 -6.74 2.29 16.06
C LEU A 170 -5.95 2.77 14.83
N GLY A 171 -5.03 3.71 15.01
CA GLY A 171 -4.11 4.15 13.96
C GLY A 171 -3.25 3.02 13.40
N VAL A 172 -2.64 2.20 14.27
CA VAL A 172 -1.87 1.01 13.85
C VAL A 172 -2.72 0.08 13.00
N GLY A 173 -3.94 -0.23 13.47
CA GLY A 173 -4.88 -1.07 12.74
C GLY A 173 -5.27 -0.49 11.37
N ALA A 174 -5.53 0.81 11.29
CA ALA A 174 -5.88 1.50 10.06
C ALA A 174 -4.77 1.43 9.01
N PHE A 175 -3.51 1.66 9.39
CA PHE A 175 -2.38 1.59 8.46
C PHE A 175 -2.04 0.15 8.05
N ALA A 176 -2.19 -0.83 8.95
CA ALA A 176 -2.08 -2.25 8.58
C ALA A 176 -3.16 -2.65 7.56
N LEU A 177 -4.40 -2.20 7.75
CA LEU A 177 -5.50 -2.43 6.80
C LEU A 177 -5.26 -1.71 5.47
N MET A 178 -4.70 -0.50 5.50
CA MET A 178 -4.33 0.24 4.28
C MET A 178 -3.30 -0.55 3.46
N ALA A 179 -2.25 -1.08 4.11
CA ALA A 179 -1.26 -1.92 3.45
C ALA A 179 -1.90 -3.14 2.77
N LEU A 180 -2.80 -3.85 3.48
CA LEU A 180 -3.54 -4.98 2.92
C LEU A 180 -4.46 -4.56 1.77
N GLY A 181 -5.13 -3.42 1.88
CA GLY A 181 -5.98 -2.86 0.83
C GLY A 181 -5.21 -2.57 -0.46
N VAL A 182 -3.99 -2.03 -0.36
CA VAL A 182 -3.10 -1.80 -1.50
C VAL A 182 -2.69 -3.13 -2.17
N VAL A 183 -2.36 -4.15 -1.39
CA VAL A 183 -2.04 -5.50 -1.92
C VAL A 183 -3.25 -6.14 -2.61
N ALA A 184 -4.45 -6.01 -2.03
CA ALA A 184 -5.68 -6.52 -2.65
C ALA A 184 -6.01 -5.78 -3.96
N ALA A 185 -5.90 -4.46 -3.97
CA ALA A 185 -6.17 -3.62 -5.15
C ALA A 185 -5.19 -3.91 -6.30
N THR A 186 -3.90 -4.08 -6.01
CA THR A 186 -2.89 -4.46 -7.00
C THR A 186 -3.15 -5.84 -7.59
N THR A 187 -3.51 -6.82 -6.75
CA THR A 187 -3.89 -8.16 -7.22
C THR A 187 -5.07 -8.11 -8.19
N ARG A 188 -6.10 -7.32 -7.87
CA ARG A 188 -7.28 -7.16 -8.73
C ARG A 188 -6.92 -6.50 -10.06
N ARG A 189 -6.08 -5.46 -10.05
CA ARG A 189 -5.62 -4.79 -11.28
C ARG A 189 -4.79 -5.73 -12.16
N GLY A 190 -3.83 -6.45 -11.58
CA GLY A 190 -3.02 -7.44 -12.32
C GLY A 190 -3.87 -8.55 -12.96
N ALA A 191 -4.94 -8.99 -12.29
CA ALA A 191 -5.89 -9.93 -12.87
C ALA A 191 -6.62 -9.37 -14.11
N VAL A 192 -7.04 -8.10 -14.06
CA VAL A 192 -7.70 -7.42 -15.20
C VAL A 192 -6.72 -7.24 -16.37
N VAL A 193 -5.50 -6.79 -16.11
CA VAL A 193 -4.48 -6.59 -17.15
C VAL A 193 -4.13 -7.91 -17.83
N ALA A 194 -3.92 -8.97 -17.05
CA ALA A 194 -3.63 -10.29 -17.59
C ALA A 194 -4.77 -10.83 -18.47
N ARG A 195 -6.03 -10.65 -18.03
CA ARG A 195 -7.19 -11.07 -18.81
C ARG A 195 -7.26 -10.33 -20.15
N ARG A 196 -7.04 -9.01 -20.15
CA ARG A 196 -6.97 -8.22 -21.38
C ARG A 196 -5.84 -8.67 -22.31
N ARG A 197 -4.69 -9.06 -21.76
CA ARG A 197 -3.56 -9.58 -22.55
C ARG A 197 -3.88 -10.94 -23.16
N GLU A 198 -4.52 -11.83 -22.42
CA GLU A 198 -4.97 -13.14 -22.93
C GLU A 198 -6.05 -12.97 -24.01
N GLU A 199 -7.01 -12.06 -23.82
CA GLU A 199 -8.02 -11.72 -24.84
C GLU A 199 -7.37 -11.17 -26.12
N ARG A 200 -6.42 -10.22 -26.00
CA ARG A 200 -5.66 -9.70 -27.16
C ARG A 200 -4.85 -10.76 -27.89
N ALA A 201 -4.21 -11.67 -27.15
CA ALA A 201 -3.45 -12.77 -27.76
C ALA A 201 -4.37 -13.71 -28.54
N ARG A 202 -5.52 -14.09 -27.97
CA ARG A 202 -6.52 -14.93 -28.66
C ARG A 202 -7.04 -14.28 -29.93
N VAL A 203 -7.36 -12.99 -29.89
CA VAL A 203 -7.79 -12.23 -31.07
C VAL A 203 -6.66 -12.22 -32.11
N ALA A 204 -5.42 -11.95 -31.72
CA ALA A 204 -4.28 -11.96 -32.64
C ALA A 204 -4.06 -13.34 -33.29
N ASP A 205 -4.20 -14.43 -32.54
CA ASP A 205 -4.09 -15.79 -33.05
C ASP A 205 -5.21 -16.12 -34.05
N GLN A 206 -6.45 -15.68 -33.78
CA GLN A 206 -7.57 -15.82 -34.72
C GLN A 206 -7.39 -14.96 -35.96
N GLU A 207 -6.91 -13.73 -35.83
CA GLU A 207 -6.58 -12.87 -36.98
C GLU A 207 -5.47 -13.49 -37.83
N HIS A 208 -4.47 -14.13 -37.20
CA HIS A 208 -3.40 -14.83 -37.90
C HIS A 208 -3.95 -16.04 -38.66
N THR A 209 -4.75 -16.87 -38.00
CA THR A 209 -5.39 -18.05 -38.61
C THR A 209 -6.30 -17.66 -39.77
N LEU A 210 -7.08 -16.58 -39.62
CA LEU A 210 -7.93 -16.04 -40.69
C LEU A 210 -7.10 -15.58 -41.87
N ARG A 211 -5.99 -14.87 -41.62
CA ARG A 211 -5.08 -14.40 -42.66
C ARG A 211 -4.45 -15.57 -43.41
N GLU A 212 -4.06 -16.64 -42.71
CA GLU A 212 -3.56 -17.86 -43.34
C GLU A 212 -4.63 -18.55 -44.17
N ALA A 213 -5.84 -18.74 -43.62
CA ALA A 213 -6.96 -19.35 -44.33
C ALA A 213 -7.30 -18.61 -45.64
N LEU A 214 -7.41 -17.27 -45.59
CA LEU A 214 -7.65 -16.45 -46.78
C LEU A 214 -6.52 -16.52 -47.80
N ARG A 215 -5.27 -16.69 -47.35
CA ARG A 215 -4.11 -16.82 -48.24
C ARG A 215 -4.08 -18.17 -48.96
N THR A 216 -4.48 -19.24 -48.28
CA THR A 216 -4.46 -20.61 -48.82
C THR A 216 -5.75 -21.02 -49.52
N ALA A 217 -6.85 -20.31 -49.28
CA ALA A 217 -8.14 -20.65 -49.87
C ALA A 217 -8.11 -20.50 -51.40
N SER A 218 -8.58 -21.55 -52.09
CA SER A 218 -8.91 -21.47 -53.51
C SER A 218 -10.27 -20.78 -53.65
N ALA A 219 -10.35 -19.80 -54.54
CA ALA A 219 -11.62 -19.22 -54.93
C ALA A 219 -12.49 -20.27 -55.64
N ASP A 220 -13.81 -20.18 -55.46
CA ASP A 220 -14.79 -20.99 -56.19
C ASP A 220 -14.85 -20.62 -57.69
N ASP A 221 -15.73 -21.30 -58.44
CA ASP A 221 -15.96 -21.05 -59.88
C ASP A 221 -16.40 -19.61 -60.20
N HIS A 222 -16.75 -18.82 -59.18
CA HIS A 222 -17.15 -17.41 -59.28
C HIS A 222 -16.09 -16.43 -58.74
N GLY A 223 -14.91 -16.91 -58.34
CA GLY A 223 -13.83 -16.08 -57.82
C GLY A 223 -14.06 -15.63 -56.36
N VAL A 224 -14.94 -16.31 -55.62
CA VAL A 224 -15.30 -15.99 -54.24
C VAL A 224 -14.66 -16.98 -53.27
N ILE A 225 -14.14 -16.45 -52.17
CA ILE A 225 -13.62 -17.19 -51.02
C ILE A 225 -14.65 -17.06 -49.89
N GLU A 226 -15.22 -18.17 -49.45
CA GLU A 226 -16.16 -18.21 -48.33
C GLU A 226 -15.47 -18.64 -47.02
N VAL A 227 -15.67 -17.85 -45.97
CA VAL A 227 -15.17 -18.13 -44.62
C VAL A 227 -16.33 -18.09 -43.63
N HIS A 228 -16.50 -19.16 -42.86
CA HIS A 228 -17.54 -19.21 -41.82
C HIS A 228 -17.11 -18.45 -40.56
N PRO A 229 -17.91 -17.47 -40.08
CA PRO A 229 -17.60 -16.68 -38.88
C PRO A 229 -17.44 -17.52 -37.61
N ALA A 230 -18.09 -18.68 -37.54
CA ALA A 230 -18.03 -19.60 -36.40
C ALA A 230 -16.61 -20.11 -36.09
N HIS A 231 -15.70 -20.11 -37.08
CA HIS A 231 -14.30 -20.48 -36.86
C HIS A 231 -13.45 -19.33 -36.28
N TYR A 232 -13.99 -18.11 -36.25
CA TYR A 232 -13.30 -16.89 -35.81
C TYR A 232 -14.19 -16.04 -34.88
N PRO A 233 -14.67 -16.61 -33.76
CA PRO A 233 -15.71 -15.98 -32.95
C PRO A 233 -15.29 -14.65 -32.30
N ASP A 234 -13.99 -14.39 -32.13
CA ASP A 234 -13.47 -13.17 -31.52
C ASP A 234 -13.10 -12.09 -32.57
N VAL A 235 -13.28 -12.36 -33.87
CA VAL A 235 -13.01 -11.41 -34.96
C VAL A 235 -14.32 -10.81 -35.45
N SER A 236 -14.39 -9.48 -35.51
CA SER A 236 -15.56 -8.79 -36.09
C SER A 236 -15.54 -8.82 -37.62
N HIS A 237 -16.72 -8.80 -38.26
CA HIS A 237 -16.83 -8.74 -39.73
C HIS A 237 -16.04 -7.57 -40.34
N ARG A 238 -16.10 -6.39 -39.72
CA ARG A 238 -15.33 -5.21 -40.15
C ARG A 238 -13.83 -5.46 -40.13
N ARG A 239 -13.33 -6.16 -39.12
CA ARG A 239 -11.90 -6.50 -39.01
C ARG A 239 -11.50 -7.57 -40.02
N ALA A 240 -12.33 -8.60 -40.20
CA ALA A 240 -12.13 -9.63 -41.22
C ALA A 240 -12.08 -9.02 -42.64
N ALA A 241 -13.01 -8.11 -42.97
CA ALA A 241 -12.99 -7.37 -44.23
C ALA A 241 -11.75 -6.50 -44.41
N GLY A 242 -11.26 -5.88 -43.32
CA GLY A 242 -9.98 -5.17 -43.33
C GLY A 242 -8.80 -6.09 -43.66
N ILE A 243 -8.73 -7.27 -43.04
CA ILE A 243 -7.69 -8.27 -43.31
C ILE A 243 -7.78 -8.81 -44.75
N ALA A 244 -9.00 -9.04 -45.25
CA ALA A 244 -9.21 -9.44 -46.64
C ALA A 244 -8.73 -8.34 -47.63
N GLY A 245 -9.01 -7.07 -47.33
CA GLY A 245 -8.50 -5.93 -48.08
C GLY A 245 -6.97 -5.78 -48.05
N GLU A 246 -6.32 -6.07 -46.92
CA GLU A 246 -4.85 -6.15 -46.82
C GLU A 246 -4.26 -7.21 -47.79
N LEU A 247 -5.04 -8.23 -48.13
CA LEU A 247 -4.68 -9.30 -49.07
C LEU A 247 -5.17 -9.04 -50.51
N GLY A 248 -5.78 -7.88 -50.78
CA GLY A 248 -6.29 -7.50 -52.10
C GLY A 248 -7.67 -8.05 -52.46
N LEU A 249 -8.41 -8.59 -51.49
CA LEU A 249 -9.76 -9.14 -51.69
C LEU A 249 -10.85 -8.08 -51.40
N ALA A 250 -11.94 -8.09 -52.17
CA ALA A 250 -13.09 -7.21 -51.94
C ALA A 250 -14.20 -7.94 -51.16
N PRO A 251 -14.88 -7.28 -50.20
CA PRO A 251 -16.01 -7.89 -49.51
C PRO A 251 -17.17 -8.14 -50.49
N ALA A 252 -17.74 -9.33 -50.45
CA ALA A 252 -18.99 -9.68 -51.12
C ALA A 252 -20.08 -9.80 -50.03
N ASP A 253 -21.07 -8.91 -50.07
CA ASP A 253 -22.10 -8.84 -49.04
C ASP A 253 -23.15 -9.96 -49.21
N GLU A 254 -23.14 -10.93 -48.31
CA GLU A 254 -24.26 -11.85 -48.09
C GLU A 254 -24.43 -12.14 -46.57
N PRO A 255 -25.66 -12.12 -46.02
CA PRO A 255 -25.87 -12.31 -44.59
C PRO A 255 -25.66 -13.78 -44.17
N GLY A 256 -24.65 -14.03 -43.32
CA GLY A 256 -24.43 -15.32 -42.65
C GLY A 256 -23.11 -16.02 -42.96
N SER A 257 -22.40 -15.61 -44.02
CA SER A 257 -21.05 -16.07 -44.35
C SER A 257 -20.17 -14.88 -44.73
N TRP A 258 -18.88 -14.91 -44.36
CA TRP A 258 -17.96 -13.87 -44.81
C TRP A 258 -17.43 -14.27 -46.18
N ARG A 259 -17.87 -13.57 -47.22
CA ARG A 259 -17.45 -13.82 -48.59
C ARG A 259 -16.51 -12.72 -49.08
N PHE A 260 -15.43 -13.12 -49.72
CA PHE A 260 -14.43 -12.21 -50.25
C PHE A 260 -14.12 -12.56 -51.71
N ARG A 261 -14.20 -11.58 -52.60
CA ARG A 261 -13.93 -11.73 -54.03
C ARG A 261 -12.47 -11.41 -54.33
N ARG A 262 -11.84 -12.24 -55.14
CA ARG A 262 -10.46 -12.05 -55.61
C ARG A 262 -10.38 -11.06 -56.78
#